data_AF-A0AAQ3W658-F1
#
_entry.id   AF-A0AAQ3W658-F1
#
_cell.length_a   1.000
_cell.length_b   1.000
_cell.length_c   1.000
_cell.angle_alpha   90.00
_cell.angle_beta   90.00
_cell.angle_gamma   90.00
#
_symmetry.space_group_name_H-M   'P 1'
#
loop_
_entity.id
_entity.type
_entity.pdbx_description
1 polymer ?
#
loop_
_entity_poly.entity_id
_entity_poly.type
_entity_poly.pdbx_seq_one_letter_code
_entity_poly.pdbx_strand_id
1 'polypeptide(L)'
;MANPFKVVINQLNNEIANSSKKELNKQQKKNLFNQTKMYIFLQDFIEKVKPYLEEGEEIHAYLPMTSDGQNVSAVGLGLLGMYHPETEEAKAYVKNFNDLRGNRILIFTDQRMIFTTIIEFLDQRTFFSYPYTTIKAITLKENKMNYFDWDESFPPKRVALYTYIFDFESENHIFSELLGQRDADILKRQLLEIPALKEIVVIKKVYRERRFDRVVNNPVLAYRLTYYFSIIAAVVFLILLALGGFFHIGPAKSLFDFGTEPALQLISTCLLL
;
A
#
# COMPACT_ATOMS: atom_id res chain seq x y z
N MET A 1 33.83 -3.97 -36.47
CA MET A 1 33.12 -4.09 -35.18
C MET A 1 31.64 -4.34 -35.47
N ALA A 2 31.08 -5.46 -35.02
CA ALA A 2 29.65 -5.72 -35.17
C ALA A 2 28.85 -4.79 -34.25
N ASN A 3 27.73 -4.25 -34.73
CA ASN A 3 26.87 -3.38 -33.94
C ASN A 3 26.36 -4.16 -32.71
N PRO A 4 26.60 -3.68 -31.47
CA PRO A 4 26.21 -4.39 -30.24
C PRO A 4 24.71 -4.73 -30.20
N PHE A 5 23.86 -3.85 -30.73
CA PHE A 5 22.43 -4.08 -30.83
C PHE A 5 22.10 -5.27 -31.74
N LYS A 6 22.75 -5.38 -32.91
CA LYS A 6 22.54 -6.51 -33.82
C LYS A 6 23.03 -7.83 -33.23
N VAL A 7 24.13 -7.80 -32.48
CA VAL A 7 24.67 -8.99 -31.81
C VAL A 7 23.71 -9.49 -30.72
N VAL A 8 23.22 -8.58 -29.86
CA VAL A 8 22.26 -8.92 -28.80
C VAL A 8 20.94 -9.41 -29.37
N ILE A 9 20.39 -8.75 -30.39
CA ILE A 9 19.14 -9.18 -31.04
C ILE A 9 19.32 -10.53 -31.73
N ASN A 10 20.46 -10.78 -32.39
CA ASN A 10 20.71 -12.08 -33.01
C ASN A 10 20.93 -13.18 -31.98
N GLN A 11 21.60 -12.91 -30.85
CA GLN A 11 21.71 -13.86 -29.74
C GLN A 11 20.34 -14.17 -29.14
N LEU A 12 19.53 -13.15 -28.84
CA LEU A 12 18.16 -13.33 -28.34
C LEU A 12 17.30 -14.12 -29.32
N ASN A 13 17.36 -13.80 -30.61
CA ASN A 13 16.62 -14.53 -31.64
C ASN A 13 17.08 -15.99 -31.77
N ASN A 14 18.39 -16.24 -31.67
CA ASN A 14 18.95 -17.58 -31.73
C ASN A 14 18.66 -18.40 -30.47
N GLU A 15 18.65 -17.77 -29.28
CA GLU A 15 18.24 -18.40 -28.03
C GLU A 15 16.74 -18.72 -28.06
N ILE A 16 15.88 -17.77 -28.48
CA ILE A 16 14.45 -18.00 -28.68
C ILE A 16 14.21 -19.15 -29.69
N ALA A 17 15.00 -19.22 -30.76
CA ALA A 17 14.91 -20.28 -31.77
C ALA A 17 15.37 -21.64 -31.26
N ASN A 18 16.42 -21.69 -30.42
CA ASN A 18 17.05 -22.93 -29.98
C ASN A 18 16.53 -23.46 -28.64
N SER A 19 15.88 -22.65 -27.80
CA SER A 19 15.46 -23.04 -26.44
C SER A 19 13.94 -23.12 -26.23
N SER A 20 13.13 -23.20 -27.29
CA SER A 20 11.67 -23.20 -27.18
C SER A 20 11.05 -24.60 -27.24
N LYS A 21 10.68 -25.14 -26.07
CA LYS A 21 9.32 -25.68 -25.92
C LYS A 21 8.43 -24.52 -25.46
N LYS A 22 7.87 -23.81 -26.45
CA LYS A 22 7.03 -22.59 -26.40
C LYS A 22 7.76 -21.26 -26.27
N GLU A 23 7.86 -20.57 -27.41
CA GLU A 23 8.05 -19.12 -27.49
C GLU A 23 7.02 -18.38 -26.61
N LEU A 24 7.50 -17.40 -25.83
CA LEU A 24 6.62 -16.56 -25.01
C LEU A 24 5.63 -15.79 -25.89
N ASN A 25 4.37 -15.73 -25.49
CA ASN A 25 3.37 -14.92 -26.19
C ASN A 25 3.64 -13.41 -26.01
N LYS A 26 2.96 -12.56 -26.80
CA LYS A 26 3.14 -11.09 -26.78
C LYS A 26 2.99 -10.49 -25.38
N GLN A 27 2.06 -10.99 -24.57
CA GLN A 27 1.82 -10.49 -23.22
C GLN A 27 2.94 -10.90 -22.27
N GLN A 28 3.41 -12.15 -22.35
CA GLN A 28 4.53 -12.65 -21.56
C GLN A 28 5.83 -11.90 -21.89
N LYS A 29 6.09 -11.62 -23.17
CA LYS A 29 7.21 -10.79 -23.61
C LYS A 29 7.12 -9.36 -23.03
N LYS A 30 5.94 -8.75 -23.06
CA LYS A 30 5.70 -7.42 -22.46
C LYS A 30 5.90 -7.43 -20.94
N ASN A 31 5.41 -8.45 -20.25
CA ASN A 31 5.57 -8.60 -18.80
C ASN A 31 7.06 -8.77 -18.43
N LEU A 32 7.78 -9.64 -19.14
CA LEU A 32 9.21 -9.86 -18.93
C LEU A 32 9.99 -8.56 -19.16
N PHE A 33 9.71 -7.85 -20.25
CA PHE A 33 10.33 -6.55 -20.52
C PHE A 33 10.10 -5.55 -19.38
N ASN A 34 8.87 -5.44 -18.87
CA ASN A 34 8.54 -4.56 -17.74
C ASN A 34 9.25 -4.97 -16.44
N GLN A 35 9.33 -6.27 -16.16
CA GLN A 35 10.06 -6.81 -15.01
C GLN A 35 11.55 -6.48 -15.09
N THR A 36 12.17 -6.72 -16.25
CA THR A 36 13.58 -6.38 -16.48
C THR A 36 13.82 -4.89 -16.36
N LYS A 37 12.93 -4.04 -16.91
CA LYS A 37 13.01 -2.58 -16.76
C LYS A 37 12.98 -2.17 -15.29
N MET A 38 12.07 -2.74 -14.50
CA MET A 38 11.96 -2.44 -13.07
C MET A 38 13.19 -2.92 -12.29
N TYR A 39 13.70 -4.11 -12.62
CA TYR A 39 14.90 -4.66 -11.99
C TYR A 39 16.13 -3.77 -12.24
N ILE A 40 16.37 -3.36 -13.49
CA ILE A 40 17.47 -2.45 -13.85
C ILE A 40 17.31 -1.13 -13.10
N PHE A 41 16.11 -0.54 -13.14
CA PHE A 41 15.83 0.70 -12.43
C PHE A 41 16.10 0.57 -10.93
N LEU A 42 15.75 -0.56 -10.32
CA LEU A 42 16.00 -0.81 -8.91
C LEU A 42 17.50 -0.85 -8.60
N GLN A 43 18.33 -1.48 -9.45
CA GLN A 43 19.78 -1.45 -9.28
C GLN A 43 20.31 -0.01 -9.32
N ASP A 44 19.89 0.78 -10.32
CA ASP A 44 20.27 2.19 -10.44
C ASP A 44 19.80 3.01 -9.25
N PHE A 45 18.61 2.71 -8.72
CA PHE A 45 18.06 3.36 -7.53
C PHE A 45 18.91 3.07 -6.29
N ILE A 46 19.32 1.82 -6.08
CA ILE A 46 20.20 1.46 -4.95
C ILE A 46 21.53 2.21 -5.01
N GLU A 47 22.12 2.38 -6.20
CA GLU A 47 23.34 3.19 -6.34
C GLU A 47 23.11 4.66 -5.94
N LYS A 48 21.91 5.21 -6.11
CA LYS A 48 21.57 6.57 -5.65
C LYS A 48 21.35 6.65 -4.15
N VAL A 49 21.06 5.54 -3.48
CA VAL A 49 20.93 5.48 -2.02
C VAL A 49 22.30 5.38 -1.34
N LYS A 50 23.28 4.71 -1.96
CA LYS A 50 24.62 4.50 -1.36
C LYS A 50 25.30 5.77 -0.80
N PRO A 51 25.21 6.96 -1.43
CA PRO A 51 25.79 8.18 -0.88
C PRO A 51 25.22 8.63 0.49
N TYR A 52 24.08 8.08 0.91
CA TYR A 52 23.43 8.38 2.18
C TYR A 52 23.76 7.36 3.28
N LEU A 53 24.57 6.34 2.94
CA LEU A 53 25.07 5.37 3.90
C LEU A 53 26.17 5.99 4.75
N GLU A 54 26.25 5.55 6.00
CA GLU A 54 27.34 5.91 6.90
C GLU A 54 28.66 5.29 6.44
N GLU A 55 29.79 5.81 6.93
CA GLU A 55 31.10 5.28 6.54
C GLU A 55 31.23 3.82 6.97
N GLY A 56 31.46 2.92 6.01
CA GLY A 56 31.54 1.48 6.25
C GLY A 56 30.19 0.76 6.38
N GLU A 57 29.06 1.45 6.23
CA GLU A 57 27.73 0.83 6.19
C GLU A 57 27.50 0.11 4.84
N GLU A 58 27.09 -1.16 4.88
CA GLU A 58 26.88 -2.00 3.70
C GLU A 58 25.42 -2.44 3.57
N ILE A 59 24.88 -2.40 2.34
CA ILE A 59 23.55 -2.92 2.05
C ILE A 59 23.63 -4.44 1.89
N HIS A 60 22.91 -5.18 2.73
CA HIS A 60 22.81 -6.64 2.65
C HIS A 60 21.62 -7.11 1.80
N ALA A 61 20.49 -6.40 1.88
CA ALA A 61 19.28 -6.79 1.18
C ALA A 61 18.32 -5.61 0.99
N TYR A 62 17.31 -5.82 0.16
CA TYR A 62 16.19 -4.91 0.03
C TYR A 62 14.88 -5.68 -0.22
N LEU A 63 13.79 -5.11 0.26
CA LEU A 63 12.43 -5.60 0.11
C LEU A 63 11.61 -4.53 -0.62
N PRO A 64 11.39 -4.70 -1.94
CA PRO A 64 10.44 -3.87 -2.68
C PRO A 64 9.02 -4.18 -2.21
N MET A 65 8.23 -3.15 -1.95
CA MET A 65 6.86 -3.25 -1.47
C MET A 65 5.94 -2.41 -2.36
N THR A 66 4.89 -3.02 -2.89
CA THR A 66 3.93 -2.40 -3.80
C THR A 66 2.54 -2.36 -3.19
N SER A 67 1.76 -1.32 -3.43
CA SER A 67 0.35 -1.25 -2.99
C SER A 67 -0.61 -1.97 -3.94
N ASP A 68 -0.20 -3.13 -4.46
CA ASP A 68 -0.94 -3.96 -5.43
C ASP A 68 -1.97 -4.90 -4.78
N GLY A 69 -2.33 -4.64 -3.52
CA GLY A 69 -3.21 -5.47 -2.72
C GLY A 69 -2.49 -6.55 -1.91
N GLN A 70 -1.19 -6.77 -2.11
CA GLN A 70 -0.40 -7.68 -1.27
C GLN A 70 0.28 -6.95 -0.11
N ASN A 71 0.72 -5.71 -0.33
CA ASN A 71 1.29 -4.88 0.73
C ASN A 71 0.48 -3.61 0.98
N VAL A 72 0.25 -3.27 2.24
CA VAL A 72 -0.50 -2.07 2.64
C VAL A 72 0.18 -1.41 3.84
N SER A 73 0.56 -0.14 3.68
CA SER A 73 1.03 0.67 4.81
C SER A 73 -0.16 1.02 5.69
N ALA A 74 -0.07 0.70 6.98
CA ALA A 74 -1.08 1.11 7.95
C ALA A 74 -0.80 2.52 8.51
N VAL A 75 0.44 3.02 8.40
CA VAL A 75 0.92 4.29 8.96
C VAL A 75 1.90 4.92 7.97
N GLY A 76 1.63 6.17 7.53
CA GLY A 76 2.48 6.92 6.60
C GLY A 76 1.85 7.24 5.24
N LEU A 77 0.70 6.63 4.93
CA LEU A 77 -0.12 7.06 3.80
C LEU A 77 -0.94 8.30 4.19
N GLY A 78 -0.43 9.50 3.90
CA GLY A 78 -1.29 10.70 3.82
C GLY A 78 -2.59 10.40 3.05
N LEU A 79 -3.67 11.09 3.41
CA LEU A 79 -5.10 10.74 3.25
C LEU A 79 -5.56 10.19 1.87
N LEU A 80 -4.77 10.25 0.81
CA LEU A 80 -5.12 9.74 -0.53
C LEU A 80 -4.00 9.01 -1.27
N GLY A 81 -2.83 8.80 -0.67
CA GLY A 81 -1.75 8.00 -1.30
C GLY A 81 -1.22 8.54 -2.64
N MET A 82 -1.53 9.77 -3.04
CA MET A 82 -1.09 10.37 -4.30
C MET A 82 0.01 11.41 -4.05
N TYR A 83 1.15 11.26 -4.72
CA TYR A 83 2.24 12.23 -4.71
C TYR A 83 2.23 13.05 -6.01
N HIS A 84 2.62 14.33 -5.92
CA HIS A 84 2.78 15.20 -7.07
C HIS A 84 4.27 15.48 -7.30
N PRO A 85 4.91 14.90 -8.34
CA PRO A 85 6.34 15.05 -8.55
C PRO A 85 6.71 16.44 -9.10
N GLU A 86 7.70 17.08 -8.50
CA GLU A 86 8.16 18.42 -8.88
C GLU A 86 9.36 18.37 -9.84
N THR A 87 10.32 17.48 -9.59
CA THR A 87 11.53 17.28 -10.39
C THR A 87 11.28 16.49 -11.67
N GLU A 88 12.11 16.72 -12.68
CA GLU A 88 12.07 15.99 -13.95
C GLU A 88 12.38 14.50 -13.77
N GLU A 89 13.21 14.14 -12.79
CA GLU A 89 13.53 12.76 -12.46
C GLU A 89 12.29 12.01 -11.94
N ALA A 90 11.58 12.59 -10.97
CA ALA A 90 10.35 12.00 -10.44
C ALA A 90 9.23 11.95 -11.49
N LYS A 91 9.08 12.99 -12.33
CA LYS A 91 8.13 12.98 -13.47
C LYS A 91 8.47 11.89 -14.49
N ALA A 92 9.74 11.69 -14.80
CA ALA A 92 10.18 10.62 -15.69
C ALA A 92 9.88 9.24 -15.12
N TYR A 93 10.03 9.04 -13.81
CA TYR A 93 9.63 7.83 -13.12
C TYR A 93 8.12 7.56 -13.27
N VAL A 94 7.27 8.55 -12.98
CA VAL A 94 5.80 8.42 -13.14
C VAL A 94 5.45 8.05 -14.58
N LYS A 95 6.04 8.72 -15.57
CA LYS A 95 5.80 8.42 -16.99
C LYS A 95 6.23 7.00 -17.36
N ASN A 96 7.28 6.49 -16.74
CA ASN A 96 7.88 5.20 -17.08
C ASN A 96 7.19 4.00 -16.41
N PHE A 97 6.64 4.20 -15.21
CA PHE A 97 6.12 3.12 -14.37
C PHE A 97 4.65 3.30 -13.99
N ASN A 98 4.04 4.43 -14.32
CA ASN A 98 2.66 4.78 -13.99
C ASN A 98 2.37 4.61 -12.48
N ASP A 99 3.33 4.99 -11.65
CA ASP A 99 3.27 4.84 -10.21
C ASP A 99 3.45 6.21 -9.54
N LEU A 100 2.51 6.59 -8.68
CA LEU A 100 2.49 7.88 -7.99
C LEU A 100 2.92 7.77 -6.52
N ARG A 101 3.00 6.57 -5.93
CA ARG A 101 3.44 6.36 -4.54
C ARG A 101 3.47 4.89 -4.10
N GLY A 102 3.03 3.99 -4.96
CA GLY A 102 2.79 2.60 -4.62
C GLY A 102 4.08 1.80 -4.42
N ASN A 103 5.13 2.13 -5.17
CA ASN A 103 6.41 1.45 -5.05
C ASN A 103 7.25 2.07 -3.94
N ARG A 104 7.43 1.27 -2.89
CA ARG A 104 8.22 1.57 -1.70
C ARG A 104 9.32 0.53 -1.58
N ILE A 105 10.34 0.84 -0.81
CA ILE A 105 11.45 -0.07 -0.58
C ILE A 105 11.91 0.03 0.87
N LEU A 106 12.19 -1.14 1.44
CA LEU A 106 12.88 -1.27 2.70
C LEU A 106 14.25 -1.88 2.44
N ILE A 107 15.30 -1.14 2.73
CA ILE A 107 16.69 -1.54 2.54
C ILE A 107 17.23 -1.96 3.90
N PHE A 108 17.92 -3.09 3.95
CA PHE A 108 18.56 -3.62 5.14
C PHE A 108 20.06 -3.47 5.01
N THR A 109 20.66 -2.77 5.96
CA THR A 109 22.12 -2.64 6.07
C THR A 109 22.63 -3.47 7.24
N ASP A 110 23.92 -3.38 7.53
CA ASP A 110 24.51 -3.92 8.75
C ASP A 110 24.13 -3.11 10.01
N GLN A 111 23.66 -1.86 9.84
CA GLN A 111 23.46 -0.91 10.96
C GLN A 111 22.00 -0.47 11.17
N ARG A 112 21.21 -0.36 10.09
CA ARG A 112 19.84 0.17 10.15
C ARG A 112 18.96 -0.32 9.00
N MET A 113 17.65 -0.14 9.17
CA MET A 113 16.68 -0.25 8.09
C MET A 113 16.45 1.14 7.47
N ILE A 114 16.46 1.23 6.14
CA ILE A 114 16.12 2.47 5.43
C ILE A 114 14.83 2.25 4.66
N PHE A 115 13.79 3.03 4.96
CA PHE A 115 12.53 2.99 4.26
C PHE A 115 12.34 4.24 3.40
N THR A 116 11.90 4.06 2.17
CA THR A 116 11.50 5.18 1.33
C THR A 116 10.46 4.80 0.29
N THR A 117 9.65 5.80 -0.10
CA THR A 117 8.87 5.74 -1.33
C THR A 117 9.77 6.18 -2.47
N ILE A 118 9.84 5.38 -3.53
CA ILE A 118 10.77 5.64 -4.66
C ILE A 118 10.58 7.05 -5.22
N ILE A 119 9.33 7.46 -5.47
CA ILE A 119 9.04 8.79 -6.03
C ILE A 119 9.45 9.94 -5.11
N GLU A 120 9.25 9.82 -3.80
CA GLU A 120 9.60 10.85 -2.81
C GLU A 120 11.12 10.98 -2.67
N PHE A 121 11.86 9.86 -2.76
CA PHE A 121 13.32 9.89 -2.81
C PHE A 121 13.83 10.51 -4.11
N LEU A 122 13.25 10.15 -5.25
CA LEU A 122 13.64 10.73 -6.53
C LEU A 122 13.41 12.24 -6.59
N ASP A 123 12.40 12.74 -5.87
CA ASP A 123 12.04 14.15 -5.89
C ASP A 123 12.79 14.98 -4.84
N GLN A 124 12.74 14.55 -3.58
CA GLN A 124 13.21 15.32 -2.43
C GLN A 124 14.32 14.64 -1.64
N ARG A 125 14.77 13.46 -2.09
CA ARG A 125 15.73 12.61 -1.35
C ARG A 125 15.22 12.23 0.05
N THR A 126 13.91 12.13 0.20
CA THR A 126 13.25 11.77 1.46
C THR A 126 13.39 10.27 1.73
N PHE A 127 13.85 9.92 2.93
CA PHE A 127 13.86 8.56 3.44
C PHE A 127 13.79 8.57 4.97
N PHE A 128 13.39 7.44 5.54
CA PHE A 128 13.35 7.20 6.98
C PHE A 128 14.43 6.18 7.34
N SER A 129 15.24 6.52 8.34
CA SER A 129 16.28 5.65 8.86
C SER A 129 15.88 5.08 10.22
N TYR A 130 16.06 3.78 10.41
CA TYR A 130 15.69 3.05 11.61
C TYR A 130 16.88 2.27 12.16
N PRO A 131 17.73 2.89 12.99
CA PRO A 131 18.87 2.22 13.62
C PRO A 131 18.44 0.96 14.36
N TYR A 132 19.17 -0.14 14.21
CA TYR A 132 18.80 -1.39 14.89
C TYR A 132 18.83 -1.28 16.41
N THR A 133 19.70 -0.43 16.94
CA THR A 133 19.86 -0.18 18.38
C THR A 133 18.65 0.47 19.03
N THR A 134 17.82 1.20 18.27
CA THR A 134 16.63 1.89 18.78
C THR A 134 15.39 0.99 18.71
N ILE A 135 15.42 -0.09 17.91
CA ILE A 135 14.31 -1.03 17.76
C ILE A 135 14.32 -2.04 18.90
N LYS A 136 13.37 -1.91 19.83
CA LYS A 136 13.27 -2.82 20.98
C LYS A 136 12.68 -4.18 20.63
N ALA A 137 11.73 -4.21 19.72
CA ALA A 137 11.09 -5.43 19.28
C ALA A 137 10.46 -5.25 17.90
N ILE A 138 10.49 -6.33 17.11
CA ILE A 138 9.78 -6.42 15.84
C ILE A 138 8.55 -7.30 16.03
N THR A 139 7.40 -6.78 15.65
CA THR A 139 6.16 -7.54 15.56
C THR A 139 6.06 -8.15 14.18
N LEU A 140 6.05 -9.48 14.11
CA LEU A 140 5.73 -10.22 12.89
C LEU A 140 4.57 -11.16 13.17
N LYS A 141 3.36 -10.75 12.80
CA LYS A 141 2.13 -11.47 13.11
C LYS A 141 1.45 -11.96 11.85
N GLU A 142 1.35 -13.29 11.71
CA GLU A 142 0.52 -13.93 10.69
C GLU A 142 -0.98 -13.70 10.95
N ASN A 143 -1.71 -13.37 9.90
CA ASN A 143 -3.15 -13.33 9.85
C ASN A 143 -3.63 -14.23 8.71
N LYS A 144 -4.72 -14.96 8.97
CA LYS A 144 -5.37 -15.82 7.99
C LYS A 144 -6.75 -15.25 7.69
N MET A 145 -6.97 -14.86 6.45
CA MET A 145 -8.29 -14.49 5.93
C MET A 145 -8.77 -15.57 4.99
N ASN A 146 -10.05 -15.93 5.06
CA ASN A 146 -10.65 -16.84 4.09
C ASN A 146 -11.55 -16.02 3.18
N TYR A 147 -11.42 -16.19 1.86
CA TYR A 147 -12.34 -15.62 0.89
C TYR A 147 -12.94 -16.73 0.02
N PHE A 148 -14.02 -16.40 -0.66
CA PHE A 148 -14.63 -17.30 -1.64
C PHE A 148 -14.10 -16.93 -3.01
N ASP A 149 -13.45 -17.90 -3.65
CA ASP A 149 -13.04 -17.80 -5.04
C ASP A 149 -14.23 -18.19 -5.92
N TRP A 150 -14.80 -17.17 -6.56
CA TRP A 150 -15.94 -17.29 -7.48
C TRP A 150 -15.51 -17.46 -8.94
N ASP A 151 -14.22 -17.29 -9.24
CA ASP A 151 -13.70 -17.27 -10.61
C ASP A 151 -13.32 -18.67 -11.09
N GLU A 152 -12.88 -19.57 -10.20
CA GLU A 152 -12.32 -20.87 -10.60
C GLU A 152 -13.29 -22.06 -10.50
N SER A 153 -14.42 -21.97 -9.78
CA SER A 153 -15.37 -23.09 -9.66
C SER A 153 -16.74 -22.72 -9.09
N PHE A 154 -17.78 -23.48 -9.46
CA PHE A 154 -19.09 -23.50 -8.80
C PHE A 154 -19.38 -24.90 -8.21
N PRO A 155 -19.66 -25.03 -6.91
CA PRO A 155 -19.77 -23.97 -5.90
C PRO A 155 -18.41 -23.31 -5.59
N PRO A 156 -18.41 -22.04 -5.16
CA PRO A 156 -17.18 -21.29 -4.90
C PRO A 156 -16.32 -21.96 -3.84
N LYS A 157 -15.03 -22.05 -4.12
CA LYS A 157 -14.07 -22.67 -3.20
C LYS A 157 -13.62 -21.67 -2.17
N ARG A 158 -13.58 -22.08 -0.90
CA ARG A 158 -12.98 -21.26 0.16
C ARG A 158 -11.46 -21.34 0.07
N VAL A 159 -10.81 -20.21 -0.18
CA VAL A 159 -9.35 -20.08 -0.27
C VAL A 159 -8.84 -19.30 0.93
N ALA A 160 -7.72 -19.76 1.50
CA ALA A 160 -7.04 -19.07 2.58
C ALA A 160 -5.97 -18.14 2.03
N LEU A 161 -6.05 -16.86 2.39
CA LEU A 161 -5.04 -15.84 2.16
C LEU A 161 -4.27 -15.61 3.47
N TYR A 162 -2.95 -15.75 3.40
CA TYR A 162 -2.06 -15.48 4.52
C TYR A 162 -1.37 -14.13 4.33
N THR A 163 -1.52 -13.26 5.32
CA THR A 163 -0.89 -11.94 5.36
C THR A 163 -0.14 -11.78 6.68
N TYR A 164 0.89 -10.93 6.70
CA TYR A 164 1.73 -10.74 7.88
C TYR A 164 1.79 -9.26 8.24
N ILE A 165 1.48 -8.91 9.48
CA ILE A 165 1.75 -7.56 9.98
C ILE A 165 3.22 -7.52 10.37
N PHE A 166 3.99 -6.70 9.69
CA PHE A 166 5.36 -6.34 10.03
C PHE A 166 5.38 -4.92 10.60
N ASP A 167 5.73 -4.83 11.88
CA ASP A 167 5.54 -3.61 12.65
C ASP A 167 6.63 -3.44 13.71
N PHE A 168 7.17 -2.24 13.84
CA PHE A 168 8.12 -1.91 14.89
C PHE A 168 8.09 -0.41 15.21
N GLU A 169 8.67 -0.07 16.35
CA GLU A 169 8.92 1.31 16.77
C GLU A 169 10.43 1.52 16.86
N SER A 170 10.90 2.60 16.24
CA SER A 170 12.27 3.08 16.32
C SER A 170 12.20 4.52 16.78
N GLU A 171 12.77 4.80 17.95
CA GLU A 171 12.68 6.11 18.61
C GLU A 171 11.21 6.52 18.82
N ASN A 172 10.72 7.52 18.08
CA ASN A 172 9.30 7.93 18.10
C ASN A 172 8.60 7.71 16.76
N HIS A 173 9.19 6.91 15.86
CA HIS A 173 8.60 6.59 14.57
C HIS A 173 8.05 5.17 14.56
N ILE A 174 6.82 5.03 14.08
CA ILE A 174 6.14 3.75 13.93
C ILE A 174 6.21 3.34 12.48
N PHE A 175 6.80 2.17 12.24
CA PHE A 175 6.72 1.50 10.96
C PHE A 175 5.68 0.38 11.06
N SER A 176 4.72 0.34 10.12
CA SER A 176 3.73 -0.73 10.03
C SER A 176 3.33 -1.00 8.59
N GLU A 177 3.61 -2.20 8.14
CA GLU A 177 3.24 -2.72 6.83
C GLU A 177 2.52 -4.06 6.98
N LEU A 178 1.50 -4.28 6.15
CA LEU A 178 0.97 -5.60 5.90
C LEU A 178 1.77 -6.19 4.73
N LEU A 179 2.26 -7.41 4.89
CA LEU A 179 3.06 -8.14 3.92
C LEU A 179 2.32 -9.35 3.37
N GLY A 180 2.50 -9.60 2.07
CA GLY A 180 2.16 -10.89 1.47
C GLY A 180 3.07 -12.01 2.00
N GLN A 181 2.65 -13.26 1.80
CA GLN A 181 3.42 -14.43 2.28
C GLN A 181 4.86 -14.46 1.75
N ARG A 182 5.06 -14.16 0.46
CA ARG A 182 6.39 -14.16 -0.17
C ARG A 182 7.32 -13.12 0.47
N ASP A 183 6.81 -11.91 0.67
CA ASP A 183 7.57 -10.80 1.22
C ASP A 183 7.90 -11.03 2.69
N ALA A 184 6.96 -11.62 3.44
CA ALA A 184 7.19 -12.06 4.81
C ALA A 184 8.28 -13.14 4.91
N ASP A 185 8.36 -14.06 3.95
CA ASP A 185 9.41 -15.09 3.94
C ASP A 185 10.79 -14.51 3.60
N ILE A 186 10.86 -13.50 2.73
CA ILE A 186 12.09 -12.72 2.50
C ILE A 186 12.50 -12.01 3.78
N LEU A 187 11.58 -11.31 4.45
CA LEU A 187 11.84 -10.63 5.72
C LEU A 187 12.35 -11.60 6.80
N LYS A 188 11.68 -12.75 7.00
CA LYS A 188 12.12 -13.78 7.95
C LYS A 188 13.55 -14.23 7.68
N ARG A 189 13.91 -14.40 6.40
CA ARG A 189 15.28 -14.74 6.02
C ARG A 189 16.26 -13.63 6.42
N GLN A 190 15.94 -12.37 6.15
CA GLN A 190 16.81 -11.25 6.52
C GLN A 190 16.99 -11.11 8.04
N LEU A 191 15.91 -11.30 8.82
CA LEU A 191 15.98 -11.36 10.29
C LEU A 191 16.89 -12.48 10.81
N LEU A 192 17.11 -13.54 10.03
CA LEU A 192 17.96 -14.69 10.35
C LEU A 192 19.35 -14.65 9.71
N GLU A 193 19.60 -13.76 8.76
CA GLU A 193 20.89 -13.69 8.05
C GLU A 193 21.71 -12.49 8.55
N ILE A 194 21.08 -11.33 8.71
CA ILE A 194 21.76 -10.09 9.13
C ILE A 194 22.04 -10.13 10.64
N PRO A 195 23.31 -10.07 11.09
CA PRO A 195 23.66 -10.23 12.49
C PRO A 195 22.94 -9.27 13.44
N ALA A 196 22.90 -7.98 13.12
CA ALA A 196 22.28 -6.97 13.97
C ALA A 196 20.76 -7.14 14.12
N LEU A 197 20.07 -7.70 13.12
CA LEU A 197 18.63 -7.98 13.20
C LEU A 197 18.31 -9.19 14.09
N LYS A 198 19.23 -10.16 14.23
CA LYS A 198 19.02 -11.34 15.08
C LYS A 198 18.89 -10.98 16.55
N GLU A 199 19.53 -9.90 16.96
CA GLU A 199 19.50 -9.42 18.34
C GLU A 199 18.15 -8.81 18.72
N ILE A 200 17.34 -8.42 17.72
CA ILE A 200 16.02 -7.82 17.94
C ILE A 200 15.00 -8.91 18.25
N VAL A 201 14.26 -8.74 19.34
CA VAL A 201 13.24 -9.70 19.76
C VAL A 201 12.04 -9.67 18.80
N VAL A 202 11.72 -10.83 18.20
CA VAL A 202 10.52 -10.98 17.37
C VAL A 202 9.34 -11.44 18.23
N ILE A 203 8.27 -10.67 18.22
CA ILE A 203 7.08 -10.89 19.05
C ILE A 203 5.80 -10.95 18.21
N LYS A 204 4.73 -11.52 18.79
CA LYS A 204 3.42 -11.65 18.13
C LYS A 204 2.45 -10.49 18.37
N LYS A 205 2.75 -9.62 19.34
CA LYS A 205 1.90 -8.49 19.75
C LYS A 205 2.64 -7.19 19.50
N VAL A 206 1.93 -6.18 19.00
CA VAL A 206 2.47 -4.84 18.76
C VAL A 206 3.15 -4.30 20.03
N TYR A 207 4.45 -4.03 19.93
CA TYR A 207 5.20 -3.35 20.98
C TYR A 207 5.17 -1.85 20.72
N ARG A 208 4.87 -1.09 21.78
CA ARG A 208 5.12 0.35 21.84
C ARG A 208 5.73 0.71 23.18
N GLU A 209 6.68 1.64 23.20
CA GLU A 209 7.25 2.21 24.41
C GLU A 209 6.16 2.90 25.23
N ARG A 210 5.37 3.77 24.58
CA ARG A 210 4.23 4.43 25.21
C ARG A 210 2.97 3.57 25.10
N ARG A 211 2.36 3.27 26.25
CA ARG A 211 1.13 2.46 26.30
C ARG A 211 -0.06 3.15 25.61
N PHE A 212 -0.10 4.48 25.59
CA PHE A 212 -1.16 5.25 24.95
C PHE A 212 -1.15 5.09 23.42
N ASP A 213 0.04 4.99 22.82
CA ASP A 213 0.19 4.83 21.37
C ASP A 213 -0.30 3.46 20.90
N ARG A 214 -0.38 2.46 21.79
CA ARG A 214 -1.03 1.17 21.51
C ARG A 214 -2.54 1.28 21.28
N VAL A 215 -3.16 2.36 21.74
CA VAL A 215 -4.59 2.62 21.59
C VAL A 215 -4.83 3.55 20.39
N VAL A 216 -4.10 4.67 20.32
CA VAL A 216 -4.33 5.69 19.27
C VAL A 216 -3.82 5.24 17.90
N ASN A 217 -2.66 4.59 17.82
CA ASN A 217 -2.06 4.14 16.56
C ASN A 217 -2.38 2.68 16.24
N ASN A 218 -3.52 2.18 16.71
CA ASN A 218 -3.99 0.84 16.39
C ASN A 218 -4.91 0.88 15.16
N PRO A 219 -4.44 0.48 13.97
CA PRO A 219 -5.24 0.55 12.75
C PRO A 219 -6.51 -0.30 12.82
N VAL A 220 -6.51 -1.39 13.61
CA VAL A 220 -7.70 -2.23 13.83
C VAL A 220 -8.74 -1.49 14.67
N LEU A 221 -8.31 -0.71 15.67
CA LEU A 221 -9.21 0.09 16.49
C LEU A 221 -9.78 1.26 15.68
N ALA A 222 -8.94 1.96 14.92
CA ALA A 222 -9.35 3.06 14.04
C ALA A 222 -10.40 2.58 13.02
N TYR A 223 -10.15 1.46 12.34
CA TYR A 223 -11.12 0.87 11.42
C TYR A 223 -12.45 0.52 12.10
N ARG A 224 -12.41 -0.13 13.27
CA ARG A 224 -13.63 -0.46 14.03
C ARG A 224 -14.40 0.79 14.43
N LEU A 225 -13.71 1.81 14.93
CA LEU A 225 -14.34 3.08 15.31
C LEU A 225 -15.01 3.75 14.11
N THR A 226 -14.32 3.88 12.97
CA THR A 226 -14.89 4.46 11.75
C THR A 226 -16.09 3.66 11.23
N TYR A 227 -16.01 2.33 11.28
CA TYR A 227 -17.09 1.43 10.87
C TYR A 227 -18.33 1.60 11.75
N TYR A 228 -18.17 1.51 13.08
CA TYR A 228 -19.29 1.67 14.01
C TYR A 228 -19.83 3.10 14.01
N PHE A 229 -18.97 4.11 13.92
CA PHE A 229 -19.40 5.51 13.79
C PHE A 229 -20.25 5.71 12.53
N SER A 230 -19.82 5.18 11.39
CA SER A 230 -20.58 5.26 10.14
C SER A 230 -21.95 4.56 10.25
N ILE A 231 -22.02 3.38 10.88
CA ILE A 231 -23.29 2.69 11.12
C ILE A 231 -24.20 3.51 12.04
N ILE A 232 -23.68 4.01 13.16
CA ILE A 232 -24.45 4.81 14.10
C ILE A 232 -24.97 6.07 13.40
N ALA A 233 -24.12 6.77 12.65
CA ALA A 233 -24.51 7.95 11.87
C ALA A 233 -25.62 7.63 10.87
N ALA A 234 -25.53 6.50 10.15
CA ALA A 234 -26.57 6.04 9.24
C ALA A 234 -27.89 5.73 9.97
N VAL A 235 -27.83 5.04 11.11
CA VAL A 235 -29.01 4.72 11.91
C VAL A 235 -29.66 6.00 12.46
N VAL A 236 -28.88 6.93 13.01
CA VAL A 236 -29.38 8.23 13.49
C VAL A 236 -30.01 9.01 12.34
N PHE A 237 -29.38 9.03 11.17
CA PHE A 237 -29.93 9.68 9.98
C PHE A 237 -31.28 9.06 9.57
N LEU A 238 -31.40 7.72 9.55
CA LEU A 238 -32.65 7.03 9.26
C LEU A 238 -33.74 7.31 10.30
N ILE A 239 -33.38 7.39 11.59
CA ILE A 239 -34.32 7.77 12.66
C ILE A 239 -34.80 9.21 12.47
N LEU A 240 -33.90 10.14 12.15
CA LEU A 240 -34.26 11.53 11.88
C LEU A 240 -35.20 11.65 10.67
N LEU A 241 -34.97 10.87 9.60
CA LEU A 241 -35.88 10.78 8.46
C LEU A 241 -37.24 10.19 8.85
N ALA A 242 -37.27 9.13 9.65
CA ALA A 242 -38.51 8.52 10.11
C ALA A 242 -39.33 9.46 11.02
N LEU A 243 -38.66 10.20 11.92
CA LEU A 243 -39.30 11.23 12.74
C LEU A 243 -39.85 12.39 11.90
N GLY A 244 -39.10 12.82 10.88
CA GLY A 244 -39.55 13.86 9.95
C GLY A 244 -40.70 13.43 9.05
N GLY A 245 -40.68 12.18 8.56
CA GLY A 245 -41.68 11.67 7.62
C GLY A 245 -42.96 11.14 8.27
N PHE A 246 -42.86 10.34 9.35
CA PHE A 246 -44.04 9.73 10.00
C PHE A 246 -44.64 10.61 11.09
N PHE A 247 -43.79 11.35 11.82
CA PHE A 247 -44.23 12.15 12.97
C PHE A 247 -44.21 13.65 12.70
N HIS A 248 -43.71 14.11 11.53
CA HIS A 248 -43.55 15.53 11.19
C HIS A 248 -42.82 16.33 12.28
N ILE A 249 -41.85 15.70 12.96
CA ILE A 249 -41.06 16.30 14.04
C ILE A 249 -39.58 16.31 13.63
N GLY A 250 -38.90 17.41 13.90
CA GLY A 250 -37.45 17.53 13.75
C GLY A 250 -36.98 18.05 12.37
N PRO A 251 -35.66 18.06 12.14
CA PRO A 251 -35.03 18.81 11.04
C PRO A 251 -35.32 18.24 9.64
N ALA A 252 -35.74 16.98 9.53
CA ALA A 252 -36.09 16.36 8.26
C ALA A 252 -37.56 16.60 7.84
N LYS A 253 -38.38 17.24 8.69
CA LYS A 253 -39.81 17.49 8.43
C LYS A 253 -40.04 18.19 7.08
N SER A 254 -39.25 19.23 6.77
CA SER A 254 -39.40 20.03 5.56
C SER A 254 -39.11 19.26 4.26
N LEU A 255 -38.47 18.10 4.34
CA LEU A 255 -38.24 17.23 3.17
C LEU A 255 -39.49 16.39 2.81
N PHE A 256 -40.45 16.28 3.73
CA PHE A 256 -41.67 15.48 3.59
C PHE A 256 -42.97 16.30 3.66
N ASP A 257 -42.87 17.60 3.92
CA ASP A 257 -44.00 18.54 3.79
C ASP A 257 -44.26 18.82 2.30
N PHE A 258 -44.89 17.86 1.61
CA PHE A 258 -45.38 18.01 0.22
C PHE A 258 -46.70 18.80 0.13
N GLY A 259 -47.14 19.41 1.23
CA GLY A 259 -48.48 19.93 1.43
C GLY A 259 -48.54 21.39 1.88
N THR A 260 -47.78 22.29 1.24
CA THR A 260 -48.17 23.71 1.15
C THR A 260 -47.68 24.28 -0.17
N GLU A 261 -48.63 24.49 -1.06
CA GLU A 261 -48.51 24.84 -2.46
C GLU A 261 -47.98 26.24 -2.80
N PRO A 262 -47.57 26.41 -4.07
CA PRO A 262 -48.14 27.45 -4.92
C PRO A 262 -48.80 26.92 -6.22
N ALA A 263 -49.28 25.66 -6.24
CA ALA A 263 -49.92 25.05 -7.41
C ALA A 263 -51.45 25.33 -7.54
N LEU A 264 -52.28 25.32 -6.49
CA LEU A 264 -53.72 25.67 -6.60
C LEU A 264 -53.95 27.18 -6.74
N GLN A 265 -53.02 28.04 -6.31
CA GLN A 265 -53.15 29.48 -6.56
C GLN A 265 -53.09 29.83 -8.06
N LEU A 266 -52.46 28.99 -8.90
CA LEU A 266 -52.40 29.19 -10.35
C LEU A 266 -53.69 28.75 -11.05
N ILE A 267 -54.42 27.78 -10.49
CA ILE A 267 -55.66 27.26 -11.09
C ILE A 267 -56.86 28.15 -10.74
N SER A 268 -56.89 28.76 -9.55
CA SER A 268 -57.96 29.68 -9.16
C SER A 268 -57.89 31.05 -9.86
N THR A 269 -56.72 31.48 -10.34
CA THR A 269 -56.60 32.72 -11.14
C THR A 269 -56.93 32.52 -12.63
N CYS A 270 -56.87 31.29 -13.15
CA CYS A 270 -57.26 30.98 -14.54
C CYS A 270 -58.75 30.70 -14.76
N LEU A 271 -59.57 30.59 -13.70
CA LEU A 271 -61.02 30.36 -13.80
C LEU A 271 -61.88 31.61 -13.55
N LEU A 272 -61.26 32.78 -13.41
CA LEU A 272 -61.93 34.09 -13.22
C LEU A 272 -61.60 35.12 -14.31
N LEU A 273 -61.18 34.67 -15.50
CA LEU A 273 -61.08 35.45 -16.74
C LEU A 273 -61.89 34.77 -17.84
#